data_AF-A0A3B8XKE5-F1
#
_entry.id   AF-A0A3B8XKE5-F1
#
_cell.length_a   1.000
_cell.length_b   1.000
_cell.length_c   1.000
_cell.angle_alpha   90.00
_cell.angle_beta   90.00
_cell.angle_gamma   90.00
#
_symmetry.space_group_name_H-M   'P 1'
#
loop_
_entity.id
_entity.type
_entity.pdbx_description
1 polymer ?
#
loop_
_entity_poly.entity_id
_entity_poly.type
_entity_poly.pdbx_seq_one_letter_code
_entity_poly.pdbx_strand_id
1 'polypeptide(L)'
;ALETPEEFGAIVVKESDGFQVRLSEVAHVEVAAADERRSATYNGETSISLGVVKQATANPLDVAANVRKTLDDLTPTLPAGMSSFVGYDTSVFIAESISSVYETIFEAIVLVV
;
A
#
# COMPACT_ATOMS: atom_id res chain seq x y z
N ALA A 1 -10.51 -10.57 -26.01
CA ALA A 1 -11.22 -9.72 -25.05
C ALA A 1 -10.87 -8.27 -25.40
N LEU A 2 -11.67 -7.29 -25.00
CA LEU A 2 -11.28 -5.88 -25.15
C LEU A 2 -10.34 -5.54 -23.99
N GLU A 3 -9.15 -5.02 -24.30
CA GLU A 3 -8.05 -4.83 -23.35
C GLU A 3 -7.61 -3.36 -23.26
N THR A 4 -7.83 -2.55 -24.30
CA THR A 4 -7.44 -1.14 -24.30
C THR A 4 -8.62 -0.17 -24.32
N PRO A 5 -8.47 1.06 -23.80
CA PRO A 5 -9.52 2.10 -23.89
C PRO A 5 -10.00 2.34 -25.32
N GLU A 6 -9.12 2.26 -26.30
CA GLU A 6 -9.44 2.44 -27.72
C GLU A 6 -10.35 1.31 -28.23
N GLU A 7 -10.09 0.07 -27.82
CA GLU A 7 -10.93 -1.07 -28.14
C GLU A 7 -12.32 -0.96 -27.51
N PHE A 8 -12.40 -0.48 -26.26
CA PHE A 8 -13.67 -0.16 -25.60
C PHE A 8 -14.42 0.98 -26.29
N GLY A 9 -13.70 2.03 -26.70
CA GLY A 9 -14.28 3.16 -27.43
C GLY A 9 -14.86 2.77 -28.79
N ALA A 10 -14.30 1.75 -29.45
CA ALA A 10 -14.74 1.27 -30.75
C ALA A 10 -16.05 0.45 -30.73
N ILE A 11 -16.58 0.11 -29.54
CA ILE A 11 -17.84 -0.63 -29.38
C ILE A 11 -18.99 0.13 -30.03
N VAL A 12 -19.75 -0.54 -30.90
CA VAL A 12 -20.96 0.03 -31.51
C VAL A 12 -22.11 -0.01 -30.50
N VAL A 13 -22.63 1.16 -30.14
CA VAL A 13 -23.74 1.32 -29.19
C VAL A 13 -25.09 1.47 -29.87
N LYS A 14 -25.11 1.95 -31.12
CA LYS A 14 -26.32 2.07 -31.92
C LYS A 14 -26.00 2.05 -33.41
N GLU A 15 -26.89 1.48 -34.20
CA GLU A 15 -26.90 1.63 -35.65
C GLU A 15 -28.25 2.24 -36.07
N SER A 16 -28.24 3.31 -36.87
CA SER A 16 -29.44 3.94 -37.44
C SER A 16 -29.13 4.45 -38.84
N ASP A 17 -29.99 4.13 -39.80
CA ASP A 17 -29.92 4.66 -41.18
C ASP A 17 -28.55 4.47 -41.86
N GLY A 18 -27.84 3.38 -41.54
CA GLY A 18 -26.52 3.06 -42.08
C GLY A 18 -25.34 3.74 -41.37
N PHE A 19 -25.61 4.56 -40.35
CA PHE A 19 -24.58 5.16 -39.50
C PHE A 19 -24.44 4.36 -38.20
N GLN A 20 -23.20 3.94 -37.93
CA GLN A 20 -22.82 3.29 -36.68
C GLN A 20 -22.31 4.34 -35.70
N VAL A 21 -22.91 4.36 -34.52
CA VAL A 21 -22.47 5.19 -33.40
C VAL A 21 -21.59 4.36 -32.49
N ARG A 22 -20.37 4.84 -32.22
CA ARG A 22 -19.39 4.19 -31.34
C ARG A 22 -19.44 4.77 -29.94
N LEU A 23 -19.02 4.00 -28.94
CA LEU A 23 -19.02 4.42 -27.53
C LEU A 23 -18.19 5.71 -27.34
N SER A 24 -17.06 5.83 -28.03
CA SER A 24 -16.20 7.02 -28.00
C SER A 24 -16.87 8.30 -28.51
N GLU A 25 -17.95 8.19 -29.29
CA GLU A 25 -18.68 9.35 -29.81
C GLU A 25 -19.70 9.91 -28.81
N VAL A 26 -20.01 9.15 -27.76
CA VAL A 26 -21.04 9.48 -26.76
C VAL A 26 -20.56 9.42 -25.31
N ALA A 27 -19.35 8.91 -25.06
CA ALA A 27 -18.77 8.77 -23.73
C ALA A 27 -17.24 8.95 -23.77
N HIS A 28 -16.67 9.33 -22.63
CA HIS A 28 -15.22 9.35 -22.42
C HIS A 28 -14.76 7.99 -21.91
N VAL A 29 -13.72 7.43 -22.53
CA VAL A 29 -13.19 6.10 -22.19
C VAL A 29 -11.71 6.27 -21.84
N GLU A 30 -11.36 6.02 -20.59
CA GLU A 30 -9.99 6.12 -20.10
C GLU A 30 -9.72 5.15 -18.95
N VAL A 31 -8.44 4.90 -18.68
CA VAL A 31 -8.00 4.22 -17.47
C VAL A 31 -7.78 5.28 -16.40
N ALA A 32 -8.77 5.44 -15.52
CA ALA A 32 -8.71 6.37 -14.39
C ALA A 32 -8.65 5.63 -13.04
N ALA A 33 -8.48 6.40 -11.97
CA ALA A 33 -8.57 5.88 -10.61
C ALA A 33 -9.98 5.35 -10.33
N ALA A 34 -10.08 4.25 -9.59
CA ALA A 34 -11.39 3.64 -9.28
C ALA A 34 -12.26 4.52 -8.35
N ASP A 35 -11.64 5.37 -7.52
CA ASP A 35 -12.32 6.30 -6.64
C ASP A 35 -11.51 7.60 -6.52
N GLU A 36 -11.95 8.65 -7.21
CA GLU A 36 -11.31 9.97 -7.18
C GLU A 36 -11.66 10.79 -5.93
N ARG A 37 -12.67 10.37 -5.16
CA ARG A 37 -13.16 11.13 -4.00
C ARG A 37 -12.37 10.82 -2.73
N ARG A 38 -11.60 9.74 -2.74
CA ARG A 38 -10.80 9.28 -1.61
C ARG A 38 -9.34 9.65 -1.81
N SER A 39 -8.88 10.66 -1.07
CA SER A 39 -7.46 10.98 -0.98
C SER A 39 -6.93 10.54 0.40
N ALA A 40 -5.72 9.98 0.41
CA ALA A 40 -5.00 9.70 1.64
C ALA A 40 -3.87 10.73 1.78
N THR A 41 -3.74 11.30 2.96
CA THR A 41 -2.66 12.22 3.29
C THR A 41 -1.94 11.73 4.53
N TYR A 42 -0.64 12.01 4.58
CA TYR A 42 0.17 11.77 5.75
C TYR A 42 0.97 13.02 6.04
N ASN A 43 0.85 13.56 7.25
CA ASN A 43 1.44 14.84 7.64
C ASN A 43 1.18 16.01 6.67
N GLY A 44 0.02 16.01 6.00
CA GLY A 44 -0.37 17.05 5.04
C GLY A 44 0.15 16.85 3.61
N GLU A 45 0.96 15.80 3.38
CA GLU A 45 1.43 15.43 2.04
C GLU A 45 0.55 14.33 1.44
N THR A 46 0.38 14.32 0.11
CA THR A 46 -0.38 13.28 -0.59
C THR A 46 0.35 11.94 -0.45
N SER A 47 -0.36 10.90 -0.02
CA SER A 47 0.24 9.61 0.30
C SER A 47 -0.67 8.46 -0.12
N ILE A 48 -0.10 7.26 -0.20
CA ILE A 48 -0.85 6.02 -0.31
C ILE A 48 -0.61 5.24 0.97
N SER A 49 -1.67 4.88 1.66
CA SER A 49 -1.59 4.09 2.89
C SER A 49 -1.70 2.60 2.58
N LEU A 50 -0.75 1.81 3.08
CA LEU A 50 -0.77 0.35 3.01
C LEU A 50 -0.87 -0.22 4.43
N GLY A 51 -1.90 -1.03 4.67
CA GLY A 51 -2.06 -1.79 5.91
C GLY A 51 -1.48 -3.19 5.76
N VAL A 52 -0.57 -3.58 6.66
CA VAL A 52 -0.07 -4.96 6.73
C VAL A 52 -0.71 -5.67 7.92
N VAL A 53 -1.39 -6.77 7.63
CA VAL A 53 -2.01 -7.62 8.66
C VAL A 53 -1.24 -8.93 8.71
N LYS A 54 -0.69 -9.25 9.88
CA LYS A 54 0.00 -10.52 10.09
C LYS A 54 -0.96 -11.70 9.97
N GLN A 55 -0.44 -12.86 9.57
CA GLN A 55 -1.18 -14.11 9.69
C GLN A 55 -1.38 -14.50 11.16
N ALA A 56 -2.42 -15.30 11.45
CA ALA A 56 -2.79 -15.67 12.81
C ALA A 56 -1.63 -16.33 13.57
N THR A 57 -0.92 -17.25 12.92
CA THR A 57 0.20 -18.03 13.49
C THR A 57 1.56 -17.33 13.38
N ALA A 58 1.64 -16.22 12.65
CA ALA A 58 2.90 -15.53 12.41
C ALA A 58 3.31 -14.69 13.63
N ASN A 59 4.62 -14.71 13.91
CA ASN A 59 5.26 -13.87 14.90
C ASN A 59 5.25 -12.40 14.42
N PRO A 60 4.68 -11.46 15.19
CA PRO A 60 4.64 -10.04 14.82
C PRO A 60 6.03 -9.42 14.55
N LEU A 61 7.05 -9.77 15.34
CA LEU A 61 8.40 -9.21 15.22
C LEU A 61 9.07 -9.64 13.91
N ASP A 62 8.90 -10.91 13.54
CA ASP A 62 9.44 -11.44 12.29
C ASP A 62 8.72 -10.83 11.08
N VAL A 63 7.40 -10.64 11.16
CA VAL A 63 6.63 -9.99 10.10
C VAL A 63 7.10 -8.55 9.91
N ALA A 64 7.21 -7.78 10.99
CA ALA A 64 7.66 -6.39 10.93
C ALA A 64 9.07 -6.27 10.32
N ALA A 65 10.00 -7.14 10.73
CA ALA A 65 11.36 -7.16 10.17
C ALA A 65 11.36 -7.46 8.66
N ASN A 66 10.57 -8.44 8.22
CA ASN A 66 10.46 -8.78 6.79
C ASN A 66 9.79 -7.68 5.97
N VAL A 67 8.77 -7.03 6.51
CA VAL A 67 8.12 -5.88 5.87
C VAL A 67 9.10 -4.73 5.71
N ARG A 68 9.86 -4.41 6.77
CA ARG A 68 10.89 -3.37 6.73
C ARG A 68 11.93 -3.65 5.66
N LYS A 69 12.46 -4.87 5.63
CA LYS A 69 13.40 -5.30 4.60
C LYS A 69 12.83 -5.16 3.20
N THR A 70 11.59 -5.58 2.99
CA THR A 70 10.92 -5.47 1.69
C THR A 70 10.73 -4.01 1.29
N LEU A 71 10.40 -3.12 2.24
CA LEU A 71 10.30 -1.68 1.99
C LEU A 71 11.65 -1.08 1.61
N ASP A 72 12.73 -1.47 2.29
CA ASP A 72 14.08 -1.02 1.98
C ASP A 72 14.51 -1.47 0.56
N ASP A 73 14.17 -2.71 0.18
CA ASP A 73 14.43 -3.26 -1.16
C ASP A 73 13.59 -2.58 -2.27
N LEU A 74 12.36 -2.16 -1.96
CA LEU A 74 11.45 -1.50 -2.91
C LEU A 74 11.71 0.00 -3.05
N THR A 75 12.16 0.68 -1.99
CA THR A 75 12.44 2.12 -1.98
C THR A 75 13.28 2.60 -3.18
N PRO A 76 14.36 1.94 -3.63
CA PRO A 76 15.12 2.37 -4.80
C PRO A 76 14.38 2.21 -6.14
N THR A 77 13.30 1.42 -6.18
CA THR A 77 12.48 1.23 -7.40
C THR A 77 11.38 2.30 -7.54
N LEU A 78 11.20 3.14 -6.52
CA LEU A 78 10.18 4.16 -6.52
C LEU A 78 10.51 5.30 -7.50
N PRO A 79 9.50 5.90 -8.15
CA PRO A 79 9.69 7.07 -9.00
C PRO A 79 10.31 8.25 -8.25
N ALA A 80 10.97 9.14 -9.00
CA ALA A 80 11.56 10.35 -8.44
C ALA A 80 10.52 11.18 -7.66
N GLY A 81 10.87 11.56 -6.43
CA GLY A 81 10.00 12.33 -5.53
C GLY A 81 9.06 11.49 -4.65
N MET A 82 9.08 10.16 -4.78
CA MET A 82 8.32 9.27 -3.90
C MET A 82 9.21 8.73 -2.77
N SER A 83 8.69 8.72 -1.55
CA SER A 83 9.34 8.16 -0.37
C SER A 83 8.41 7.17 0.33
N SER A 84 9.00 6.20 1.02
CA SER A 84 8.27 5.24 1.85
C SER A 84 8.59 5.51 3.33
N PHE A 85 7.60 5.35 4.19
CA PHE A 85 7.77 5.45 5.64
C PHE A 85 6.76 4.55 6.34
N VAL A 86 7.11 4.10 7.54
CA VAL A 86 6.22 3.32 8.40
C VAL A 86 5.55 4.28 9.37
N GLY A 87 4.26 4.57 9.15
CA GLY A 87 3.50 5.50 10.00
C GLY A 87 3.01 4.89 11.32
N TYR A 88 2.83 3.58 11.37
CA TYR A 88 2.35 2.88 12.56
C TYR A 88 2.86 1.43 12.57
N ASP A 89 3.48 1.03 13.67
CA ASP A 89 3.97 -0.33 13.88
C ASP A 89 3.80 -0.78 15.33
N THR A 90 2.93 -1.77 15.53
CA THR A 90 2.69 -2.37 16.85
C THR A 90 3.85 -3.21 17.36
N SER A 91 4.73 -3.71 16.49
CA SER A 91 5.84 -4.58 16.89
C SER A 91 6.90 -3.83 17.67
N VAL A 92 7.03 -2.51 17.47
CA VAL A 92 7.97 -1.65 18.22
C VAL A 92 7.67 -1.73 19.71
N PHE A 93 6.40 -1.63 20.10
CA PHE A 93 6.00 -1.74 21.51
C PHE A 93 6.33 -3.12 22.11
N ILE A 94 6.14 -4.19 21.33
CA ILE A 94 6.47 -5.56 21.75
C ILE A 94 7.99 -5.71 21.94
N ALA A 95 8.78 -5.20 20.99
CA ALA A 95 10.23 -5.28 21.05
C ALA A 95 10.79 -4.52 22.26
N GLU A 96 10.31 -3.30 22.50
CA GLU A 96 10.71 -2.50 23.67
C GLU A 96 10.31 -3.18 24.98
N SER A 97 9.09 -3.74 25.07
CA SER A 97 8.64 -4.48 26.25
C SER A 97 9.55 -5.68 26.57
N ILE A 98 10.00 -6.42 25.53
CA ILE A 98 10.93 -7.53 25.69
C ILE A 98 12.31 -7.02 26.12
N SER A 99 12.80 -5.94 25.51
CA SER A 99 14.08 -5.31 25.87
C SER A 99 14.11 -4.90 27.35
N SER A 100 13.07 -4.22 27.82
CA SER A 100 12.95 -3.83 29.23
C SER A 100 12.94 -5.04 30.18
N VAL A 101 12.31 -6.15 29.79
CA VAL A 101 12.35 -7.39 30.59
C VAL A 101 13.78 -7.93 30.70
N TYR A 102 14.55 -7.95 29.60
CA TYR A 102 15.95 -8.36 29.63
C TYR A 102 16.81 -7.43 30.47
N GLU A 103 16.58 -6.12 30.40
CA GLU A 103 17.26 -5.12 31.22
C GLU A 103 17.01 -5.37 32.71
N THR A 104 15.76 -5.55 33.11
CA THR A 104 15.41 -5.86 34.52
C THR A 104 16.02 -7.18 34.98
N ILE A 105 16.06 -8.21 34.14
CA ILE A 105 16.73 -9.48 34.47
C ILE A 105 18.23 -9.26 34.70
N PHE A 106 18.88 -8.47 33.84
CA PHE A 106 20.29 -8.15 33.96
C PHE A 106 20.59 -7.37 35.25
N GLU A 107 19.80 -6.34 35.55
CA GLU A 107 19.90 -5.58 36.81
C GLU A 107 19.76 -6.50 38.03
N ALA A 108 18.78 -7.40 38.02
CA ALA A 108 18.57 -8.35 39.11
C ALA A 108 19.78 -9.27 39.33
N ILE A 109 20.40 -9.77 38.26
CA ILE A 109 21.61 -10.61 38.36
C ILE A 109 22.77 -9.82 38.96
N VAL A 110 22.98 -8.58 38.51
CA VAL A 110 24.07 -7.72 38.98
C VAL A 110 23.91 -7.37 40.47
N LEU A 111 22.68 -7.15 40.95
CA LEU A 111 22.41 -6.77 42.33
C LEU A 111 22.50 -7.93 43.35
N VAL A 112 22.49 -9.19 42.89
CA VAL A 112 22.52 -10.37 43.75
C VAL A 112 23.94 -10.77 44.20
N VAL A 113 24.98 -10.34 43.48
CA VAL A 113 26.39 -10.72 43.72
C VAL A 113 27.17 -9.74 44.58
#